data_AF-A0A9X2K1B1-F1
#
_entry.id   AF-A0A9X2K1B1-F1
#
_cell.length_a   1.000
_cell.length_b   1.000
_cell.length_c   1.000
_cell.angle_alpha   90.00
_cell.angle_beta   90.00
_cell.angle_gamma   90.00
#
_symmetry.space_group_name_H-M   'P 1'
#
loop_
_entity.id
_entity.type
_entity.pdbx_description
1 polymer ?
#
loop_
_entity_poly.entity_id
_entity_poly.type
_entity_poly.pdbx_seq_one_letter_code
_entity_poly.pdbx_strand_id
1 'polypeptide(L)'
;MRTAVRTAVRTAVRTAVRTAVRTAVRTAVRTALALIAATSCALTSTPAVAAAPAGNAPMCVAVWQTTGRITKTGYARNDCASRLRLKLIWARGTDSACQTVDPGKTIWHQVPRGVRSFDGADTC
;
A
#
# COMPACT_ATOMS: atom_id res chain seq x y z
N MET A 1 49.07 -45.00 25.25
CA MET A 1 47.62 -44.75 25.45
C MET A 1 47.27 -43.27 25.67
N ARG A 2 47.98 -42.51 26.54
CA ARG A 2 47.67 -41.08 26.82
C ARG A 2 47.73 -40.11 25.62
N THR A 3 48.60 -40.35 24.65
CA THR A 3 48.78 -39.48 23.46
C THR A 3 47.66 -39.61 22.43
N ALA A 4 47.17 -40.84 22.19
CA ALA A 4 46.07 -41.12 21.27
C ALA A 4 44.73 -40.56 21.76
N VAL A 5 44.47 -40.61 23.08
CA VAL A 5 43.27 -40.00 23.67
C VAL A 5 43.29 -38.48 23.50
N ARG A 6 44.45 -37.85 23.71
CA ARG A 6 44.58 -36.39 23.59
C ARG A 6 44.35 -35.89 22.15
N THR A 7 44.81 -36.63 21.15
CA THR A 7 44.56 -36.29 19.74
C THR A 7 43.11 -36.50 19.36
N ALA A 8 42.49 -37.63 19.77
CA ALA A 8 41.08 -37.92 19.51
C ALA A 8 40.13 -36.89 20.15
N VAL A 9 40.38 -36.50 21.41
CA VAL A 9 39.60 -35.46 22.08
C VAL A 9 39.77 -34.12 21.37
N ARG A 10 40.98 -33.75 20.95
CA ARG A 10 41.22 -32.48 20.26
C ARG A 10 40.51 -32.40 18.91
N THR A 11 40.45 -33.49 18.14
CA THR A 11 39.71 -33.53 16.88
C THR A 11 38.21 -33.51 17.10
N ALA A 12 37.69 -34.29 18.06
CA ALA A 12 36.27 -34.31 18.41
C ALA A 12 35.76 -32.95 18.92
N VAL A 13 36.53 -32.28 19.79
CA VAL A 13 36.21 -30.93 20.27
C VAL A 13 36.25 -29.93 19.12
N ARG A 14 37.26 -29.99 18.24
CA ARG A 14 37.36 -29.06 17.10
C ARG A 14 36.19 -29.24 16.13
N THR A 15 35.75 -30.46 15.86
CA THR A 15 34.59 -30.70 14.98
C THR A 15 33.29 -30.25 15.63
N ALA A 16 33.07 -30.59 16.91
CA ALA A 16 31.88 -30.19 17.66
C ALA A 16 31.76 -28.66 17.81
N VAL A 17 32.87 -27.97 18.13
CA VAL A 17 32.89 -26.51 18.22
C VAL A 17 32.62 -25.89 16.85
N ARG A 18 33.21 -26.42 15.77
CA ARG A 18 33.01 -25.88 14.42
C ARG A 18 31.55 -26.03 13.96
N THR A 19 30.89 -27.13 14.28
CA THR A 19 29.48 -27.33 13.94
C THR A 19 28.58 -26.44 14.78
N ALA A 20 28.78 -26.39 16.11
CA ALA A 20 27.99 -25.55 17.02
C ALA A 20 28.11 -24.05 16.70
N VAL A 21 29.33 -23.56 16.41
CA VAL A 21 29.54 -22.16 16.03
C VAL A 21 28.86 -21.86 14.69
N ARG A 22 28.97 -22.74 13.69
CA ARG A 22 28.31 -22.52 12.39
C ARG A 22 26.80 -22.47 12.49
N THR A 23 26.19 -23.31 13.32
CA THR A 23 24.73 -23.30 13.52
C THR A 23 24.30 -22.05 14.29
N ALA A 24 24.98 -21.71 15.39
CA ALA A 24 24.66 -20.52 16.18
C ALA A 24 24.76 -19.23 15.35
N VAL A 25 25.84 -19.05 14.59
CA VAL A 25 26.04 -17.87 13.73
C VAL A 25 24.97 -17.78 12.65
N ARG A 26 24.62 -18.88 11.98
CA ARG A 26 23.56 -18.87 10.95
C ARG A 26 22.21 -18.47 11.53
N THR A 27 21.87 -18.97 12.71
CA THR A 27 20.61 -18.63 13.37
C THR A 27 20.58 -17.16 13.79
N ALA A 28 21.65 -16.68 14.44
CA ALA A 28 21.75 -15.29 14.89
C ALA A 28 21.66 -14.28 13.74
N VAL A 29 22.35 -14.54 12.62
CA VAL A 29 22.31 -13.67 11.43
C VAL A 29 20.91 -13.62 10.81
N ARG A 30 20.20 -14.75 10.73
CA ARG A 30 18.83 -14.79 10.20
C ARG A 30 17.85 -13.99 11.07
N THR A 31 17.96 -14.12 12.39
CA THR A 31 17.11 -13.35 13.33
C THR A 31 17.43 -11.86 13.28
N ALA A 32 18.71 -11.48 13.21
CA ALA A 32 19.10 -10.06 13.13
C ALA A 32 18.58 -9.41 11.84
N LEU A 33 18.72 -10.10 10.69
CA LEU A 33 18.24 -9.57 9.41
C LEU A 33 16.70 -9.43 9.39
N ALA A 34 15.97 -10.38 9.97
CA ALA A 34 14.51 -10.31 10.07
C ALA A 34 14.03 -9.12 10.92
N LEU A 35 14.72 -8.84 12.04
CA LEU A 35 14.40 -7.69 12.89
C LEU A 35 14.65 -6.34 12.20
N ILE A 36 15.72 -6.23 11.43
CA ILE A 36 16.05 -5.01 10.67
C ILE A 36 15.06 -4.78 9.51
N ALA A 37 14.60 -5.83 8.84
CA ALA A 37 13.59 -5.73 7.79
C ALA A 37 12.20 -5.34 8.33
N ALA A 38 11.84 -5.78 9.54
CA ALA A 38 10.56 -5.45 10.15
C ALA A 38 10.48 -3.99 10.65
N THR A 39 11.61 -3.40 11.06
CA THR A 39 11.64 -2.06 11.67
C THR A 39 11.64 -0.92 10.64
N SER A 40 11.98 -1.19 9.38
CA SER A 40 11.98 -0.18 8.31
C SER A 40 10.60 0.07 7.68
N CYS A 41 9.59 -0.77 7.95
CA CYS A 41 8.24 -0.64 7.38
C CYS A 41 7.26 0.20 8.24
N ALA A 42 7.65 0.58 9.46
CA ALA A 42 6.74 1.18 10.43
C ALA A 42 6.83 2.71 10.57
N LEU A 43 7.75 3.40 9.88
CA LEU A 43 8.01 4.84 10.09
C LEU A 43 7.64 5.77 8.93
N THR A 44 7.04 5.29 7.84
CA THR A 44 6.73 6.16 6.68
C THR A 44 5.34 5.99 6.06
N SER A 45 4.41 5.28 6.69
CA SER A 45 3.01 5.28 6.27
C SER A 45 2.16 6.19 7.17
N THR A 46 2.43 7.49 7.16
CA THR A 46 1.31 8.43 7.29
C THR A 46 0.56 8.38 5.97
N PRO A 47 -0.63 7.74 5.88
CA PRO A 47 -1.47 8.01 4.74
C PRO A 47 -1.78 9.51 4.81
N ALA A 48 -1.29 10.27 3.82
CA ALA A 48 -1.84 11.58 3.57
C ALA A 48 -3.33 11.34 3.26
N VAL A 49 -4.19 11.56 4.25
CA VAL A 49 -5.63 11.63 4.04
C VAL A 49 -5.83 12.91 3.25
N ALA A 50 -5.67 12.83 1.93
CA ALA A 50 -6.17 13.87 1.05
C ALA A 50 -7.65 14.02 1.40
N ALA A 51 -8.03 15.20 1.88
CA ALA A 51 -9.41 15.55 2.15
C ALA A 51 -10.23 15.08 0.95
N ALA A 52 -11.12 14.11 1.19
CA ALA A 52 -11.95 13.57 0.13
C ALA A 52 -12.71 14.76 -0.49
N PRO A 53 -12.69 14.91 -1.81
CA PRO A 53 -13.46 15.94 -2.47
C PRO A 53 -14.94 15.64 -2.17
N ALA A 54 -15.53 16.50 -1.32
CA ALA A 54 -16.82 16.31 -0.68
C ALA A 54 -17.94 16.71 -1.64
N GLY A 55 -18.32 15.78 -2.50
CA GLY A 55 -19.68 15.79 -3.06
C GLY A 55 -20.67 15.14 -2.09
N ASN A 56 -21.95 15.17 -2.43
CA ASN A 56 -23.07 14.58 -1.70
C ASN A 56 -23.23 13.06 -1.93
N ALA A 57 -22.24 12.38 -2.50
CA ALA A 57 -22.29 10.92 -2.65
C ALA A 57 -22.29 10.19 -1.28
N PRO A 58 -22.93 9.01 -1.19
CA PRO A 58 -22.92 8.18 0.02
C PRO A 58 -21.49 7.85 0.47
N MET A 59 -21.31 7.67 1.78
CA MET A 59 -20.00 7.34 2.37
C MET A 59 -19.36 6.04 1.85
N CYS A 60 -20.15 5.14 1.26
CA CYS A 60 -19.68 3.92 0.60
C CYS A 60 -19.17 4.15 -0.83
N VAL A 61 -19.16 5.40 -1.32
CA VAL A 61 -18.56 5.75 -2.60
C VAL A 61 -17.15 6.27 -2.36
N ALA A 62 -16.15 5.55 -2.88
CA ALA A 62 -14.77 5.98 -2.83
C ALA A 62 -14.50 7.01 -3.93
N VAL A 63 -14.00 8.20 -3.57
CA VAL A 63 -13.76 9.30 -4.51
C VAL A 63 -12.31 9.75 -4.43
N TRP A 64 -11.64 9.87 -5.57
CA TRP A 64 -10.24 10.32 -5.63
C TRP A 64 -9.92 11.04 -6.94
N GLN A 65 -8.74 11.67 -7.02
CA GLN A 65 -8.27 12.32 -8.24
C GLN A 65 -6.80 12.01 -8.52
N THR A 66 -6.43 12.05 -9.79
CA THR A 66 -5.04 12.06 -10.25
C THR A 66 -4.77 13.35 -11.02
N THR A 67 -3.65 14.00 -10.71
CA THR A 67 -3.19 15.20 -11.43
C THR A 67 -1.98 14.84 -12.27
N GLY A 68 -2.16 14.83 -13.59
CA GLY A 68 -1.10 14.63 -14.57
C GLY A 68 -0.39 15.93 -14.93
N ARG A 69 0.51 15.86 -15.91
CA ARG A 69 1.26 17.04 -16.37
C ARG A 69 0.35 18.06 -17.07
N ILE A 70 -0.56 17.59 -17.91
CA ILE A 70 -1.46 18.40 -18.76
C ILE A 70 -2.94 18.19 -18.42
N THR A 71 -3.31 17.14 -17.70
CA THR A 71 -4.71 16.79 -17.39
C THR A 71 -4.93 16.53 -15.90
N LYS A 72 -6.18 16.62 -15.46
CA LYS A 72 -6.66 16.14 -14.15
C LYS A 72 -7.77 15.12 -14.40
N THR A 73 -7.77 14.03 -13.66
CA THR A 73 -8.80 13.00 -13.75
C THR A 73 -9.42 12.79 -12.37
N GLY A 74 -10.73 12.95 -12.28
CA GLY A 74 -11.51 12.57 -11.10
C GLY A 74 -12.03 11.15 -11.26
N TYR A 75 -12.20 10.43 -10.16
CA TYR A 75 -12.69 9.07 -10.11
C TYR A 75 -13.72 8.92 -8.97
N ALA A 76 -14.73 8.08 -9.20
CA ALA A 76 -15.66 7.65 -8.17
C ALA A 76 -15.97 6.17 -8.34
N ARG A 77 -15.81 5.38 -7.29
CA ARG A 77 -16.12 3.95 -7.25
C ARG A 77 -17.27 3.69 -6.30
N ASN A 78 -18.26 2.96 -6.79
CA ASN A 78 -19.39 2.54 -5.99
C ASN A 78 -18.99 1.30 -5.16
N ASP A 79 -18.60 1.46 -3.90
CA ASP A 79 -18.35 0.32 -3.00
C ASP A 79 -19.62 -0.06 -2.20
N CYS A 80 -20.77 0.53 -2.52
CA CYS A 80 -22.06 0.19 -1.91
C CYS A 80 -22.60 -1.13 -2.50
N ALA A 81 -23.47 -1.82 -1.74
CA ALA A 81 -24.10 -3.06 -2.19
C ALA A 81 -25.16 -2.87 -3.30
N SER A 82 -25.62 -1.63 -3.50
CA SER A 82 -26.65 -1.27 -4.47
C SER A 82 -26.09 -0.51 -5.67
N ARG A 83 -26.79 -0.58 -6.79
CA ARG A 83 -26.53 0.24 -7.97
C ARG A 83 -26.86 1.70 -7.66
N LEU A 84 -25.92 2.59 -7.93
CA LEU A 84 -26.07 4.03 -7.75
C LEU A 84 -25.98 4.75 -9.08
N ARG A 85 -26.51 5.97 -9.14
CA ARG A 85 -26.31 6.89 -10.25
C ARG A 85 -25.44 8.02 -9.74
N LEU A 86 -24.27 8.18 -10.34
CA LEU A 86 -23.19 9.04 -9.87
C LEU A 86 -22.72 9.97 -10.99
N LYS A 87 -22.35 11.19 -10.62
CA LYS A 87 -21.63 12.15 -11.47
C LYS A 87 -20.44 12.73 -10.72
N LEU A 88 -19.40 13.12 -11.45
CA LEU A 88 -18.20 13.78 -10.94
C LEU A 88 -18.36 15.30 -11.03
N ILE A 89 -18.11 15.99 -9.92
CA ILE A 89 -18.29 17.43 -9.78
C ILE A 89 -16.99 18.15 -10.01
N TRP A 90 -17.03 19.16 -10.87
CA TRP A 90 -15.88 19.98 -11.22
C TRP A 90 -16.17 21.46 -10.95
N ALA A 91 -15.52 22.05 -9.95
CA ALA A 91 -15.56 23.49 -9.77
C ALA A 91 -15.08 24.21 -11.03
N ARG A 92 -15.77 25.31 -11.33
CA ARG A 92 -15.43 26.23 -12.43
C ARG A 92 -15.43 25.54 -13.80
N GLY A 93 -16.32 24.58 -14.02
CA GLY A 93 -16.63 24.04 -15.35
C GLY A 93 -17.76 23.02 -15.34
N THR A 94 -17.95 22.32 -16.45
CA THR A 94 -19.01 21.32 -16.62
C THR A 94 -18.75 20.00 -15.88
N ASP A 95 -19.68 19.57 -15.05
CA ASP A 95 -19.67 18.26 -14.41
C ASP A 95 -19.63 17.12 -15.44
N SER A 96 -19.28 15.91 -14.98
CA SER A 96 -19.46 14.73 -15.83
C SER A 96 -20.95 14.43 -16.04
N ALA A 97 -21.26 13.64 -17.07
CA ALA A 97 -22.58 13.07 -17.23
C ALA A 97 -22.96 12.18 -16.04
N CYS A 98 -24.26 12.08 -15.77
CA CYS A 98 -24.81 11.15 -14.79
C CYS A 98 -24.72 9.72 -15.32
N GLN A 99 -24.02 8.85 -14.60
CA GLN A 99 -23.82 7.46 -15.01
C GLN A 99 -24.36 6.50 -13.97
N THR A 100 -24.98 5.43 -14.44
CA THR A 100 -25.40 4.31 -13.59
C THR A 100 -24.19 3.41 -13.32
N VAL A 101 -23.86 3.21 -12.05
CA VAL A 101 -22.66 2.52 -11.57
C VAL A 101 -23.06 1.34 -10.70
N ASP A 102 -22.78 0.13 -11.18
CA ASP A 102 -22.96 -1.09 -10.39
C ASP A 102 -21.97 -1.17 -9.21
N PRO A 103 -22.28 -1.96 -8.17
CA PRO A 103 -21.35 -2.27 -7.08
C PRO A 103 -19.98 -2.72 -7.60
N GLY A 104 -18.92 -2.14 -7.05
CA GLY A 104 -17.51 -2.35 -7.42
C GLY A 104 -17.07 -1.66 -8.72
N LYS A 105 -17.95 -0.96 -9.45
CA LYS A 105 -17.59 -0.26 -10.69
C LYS A 105 -17.12 1.16 -10.40
N THR A 106 -16.21 1.64 -11.26
CA THR A 106 -15.60 2.97 -11.17
C THR A 106 -15.94 3.80 -12.40
N ILE A 107 -16.35 5.04 -12.18
CA ILE A 107 -16.50 6.06 -13.22
C ILE A 107 -15.39 7.09 -13.09
N TRP A 108 -15.06 7.75 -14.20
CA TRP A 108 -14.01 8.75 -14.25
C TRP A 108 -14.32 9.83 -15.27
N HIS A 109 -13.74 11.00 -15.06
CA HIS A 109 -13.84 12.11 -16.00
C HIS A 109 -12.52 12.87 -16.02
N GLN A 110 -12.02 13.15 -17.22
CA GLN A 110 -10.75 13.84 -17.41
C GLN A 110 -10.99 15.24 -17.96
N VAL A 111 -10.29 16.22 -17.39
CA VAL A 111 -10.31 17.61 -17.84
C VAL A 111 -8.89 18.13 -18.06
N PRO A 112 -8.69 19.15 -18.90
CA PRO A 112 -7.43 19.85 -19.00
C PRO A 112 -6.99 20.42 -17.65
N ARG A 113 -5.69 20.39 -17.37
CA ARG A 113 -5.10 20.96 -16.17
C ARG A 113 -5.17 22.48 -16.29
N GLY A 114 -5.95 23.08 -15.41
CA GLY A 114 -6.15 24.53 -15.35
C GLY A 114 -6.85 24.93 -14.06
N VAL A 115 -7.66 25.99 -14.13
CA VAL A 115 -8.42 26.55 -12.99
C VAL A 115 -9.49 25.61 -12.43
N ARG A 116 -9.84 24.55 -13.15
CA ARG A 116 -10.82 23.55 -12.72
C ARG A 116 -10.27 22.72 -11.57
N SER A 117 -11.05 22.58 -10.51
CA SER A 117 -10.75 21.70 -9.36
C SER A 117 -11.81 20.61 -9.28
N PHE A 118 -11.40 19.46 -8.78
CA PHE A 118 -12.29 18.34 -8.56
C PHE A 118 -12.92 18.48 -7.17
N ASP A 119 -14.24 18.60 -7.12
CA ASP A 119 -14.99 18.85 -5.89
C ASP A 119 -15.66 17.58 -5.34
N GLY A 120 -15.77 16.53 -6.15
CA GLY A 120 -16.11 15.19 -5.65
C GLY A 120 -17.02 14.43 -6.58
N ALA A 121 -17.91 13.63 -6.00
CA ALA A 121 -18.97 12.96 -6.71
C ALA A 121 -20.31 13.18 -6.01
N ASP A 122 -21.36 13.32 -6.81
CA ASP A 122 -22.74 13.45 -6.34
C ASP A 122 -23.60 12.33 -6.90
N THR A 123 -24.67 12.01 -6.17
CA THR A 123 -25.78 11.23 -6.72
C THR A 123 -26.64 12.07 -7.66
N CYS A 124 -27.15 11.44 -8.70
CA CYS A 124 -28.06 11.99 -9.70
C CYS A 124 -29.05 10.90 -10.14
#